data_AF-A0A0D1XKH3-F1
#
_entry.id   AF-A0A0D1XKH3-F1
#
_cell.length_a   1.000
_cell.length_b   1.000
_cell.length_c   1.000
_cell.angle_alpha   90.00
_cell.angle_beta   90.00
_cell.angle_gamma   90.00
#
_symmetry.space_group_name_H-M   'P 1'
#
loop_
_entity.id
_entity.type
_entity.pdbx_description
1 polymer ?
#
loop_
_entity_poly.entity_id
_entity_poly.type
_entity_poly.pdbx_seq_one_letter_code
_entity_poly.pdbx_strand_id
1 'polypeptide(L)'
;MHGCLCSSIKEKLRDLEYGITVAIMAVQLNKDKKKEKKLQELHEYLAGYKINVGGSPSGALSDREKAEYSRLATELRNTGWSLGIGYSSDWQAFSNKVDILRGHSTHQ
;
A
#
# COMPACT_ATOMS: atom_id res chain seq x y z
N MET A 1 -11.58 6.58 30.29
CA MET A 1 -10.23 5.99 30.15
C MET A 1 -9.93 5.87 28.67
N HIS A 2 -8.84 6.48 28.22
CA HIS A 2 -8.43 6.58 26.81
C HIS A 2 -8.08 5.19 26.27
N GLY A 3 -9.00 4.58 25.54
CA GLY A 3 -8.70 3.44 24.68
C GLY A 3 -7.88 3.95 23.50
N CYS A 4 -6.56 3.79 23.58
CA CYS A 4 -5.68 3.97 22.44
C CYS A 4 -6.24 3.10 21.30
N LEU A 5 -6.74 3.72 20.23
CA LEU A 5 -7.17 3.00 19.03
C LEU A 5 -5.96 2.24 18.50
N CYS A 6 -5.87 0.94 18.82
CA CYS A 6 -5.08 0.03 18.02
C CYS A 6 -5.76 0.00 16.64
N SER A 7 -5.38 0.91 15.75
CA SER A 7 -5.94 0.91 14.39
C SER A 7 -5.80 -0.47 13.81
N SER A 8 -6.90 -1.06 13.35
CA SER A 8 -6.88 -2.42 12.84
C SER A 8 -6.01 -2.49 11.59
N ILE A 9 -5.50 -3.68 11.25
CA ILE A 9 -4.76 -3.86 10.00
C ILE A 9 -5.61 -3.45 8.79
N LYS A 10 -6.92 -3.68 8.84
CA LYS A 10 -7.86 -3.28 7.79
C LYS A 10 -7.95 -1.76 7.65
N GLU A 11 -7.95 -1.02 8.77
CA GLU A 11 -7.91 0.45 8.74
C GLU A 11 -6.63 0.96 8.11
N LYS A 12 -5.48 0.43 8.52
CA LYS A 12 -4.18 0.85 7.97
C LYS A 12 -4.07 0.58 6.47
N LEU A 13 -4.58 -0.55 5.99
CA LEU A 13 -4.59 -0.88 4.56
C LEU A 13 -5.56 0.02 3.77
N ARG A 14 -6.72 0.33 4.34
CA ARG A 14 -7.66 1.28 3.74
C ARG A 14 -7.06 2.69 3.64
N ASP A 15 -6.39 3.15 4.70
CA ASP A 15 -5.72 4.45 4.71
C ASP A 15 -4.61 4.51 3.65
N LEU A 16 -3.89 3.41 3.43
CA LEU A 16 -2.91 3.27 2.35
C LEU A 16 -3.56 3.38 0.97
N GLU A 17 -4.63 2.63 0.69
CA GLU A 17 -5.35 2.69 -0.60
C GLU A 17 -5.91 4.08 -0.87
N TYR A 18 -6.51 4.70 0.15
CA TYR A 18 -7.02 6.06 0.06
C TYR A 18 -5.89 7.07 -0.21
N GLY A 19 -4.76 6.96 0.50
CA GLY A 19 -3.60 7.81 0.31
C GLY A 19 -3.00 7.74 -1.08
N ILE A 20 -2.94 6.53 -1.68
CA ILE A 20 -2.49 6.36 -3.07
C ILE A 20 -3.48 6.99 -4.04
N THR A 21 -4.78 6.77 -3.83
CA THR A 21 -5.84 7.33 -4.68
C THR A 21 -5.79 8.85 -4.71
N VAL A 22 -5.65 9.49 -3.54
CA VAL A 22 -5.51 10.95 -3.43
C VAL A 22 -4.25 11.44 -4.16
N ALA A 23 -3.13 10.74 -4.05
CA ALA A 23 -1.91 11.12 -4.75
C ALA A 23 -2.02 10.98 -6.27
N ILE A 24 -2.71 9.94 -6.76
CA ILE A 24 -3.02 9.80 -8.20
C ILE A 24 -3.80 11.04 -8.68
N MET A 25 -4.85 11.43 -7.94
CA MET A 25 -5.64 12.62 -8.28
C MET A 25 -4.78 13.89 -8.27
N ALA A 26 -3.95 14.10 -7.25
CA ALA A 26 -3.08 15.27 -7.14
C ALA A 26 -2.07 15.34 -8.31
N VAL A 27 -1.51 14.20 -8.71
CA VAL A 27 -0.58 14.10 -9.83
C VAL A 27 -1.26 14.31 -11.19
N GLN A 28 -2.49 13.82 -11.35
CA GLN A 28 -3.32 14.07 -12.53
C GLN A 28 -3.60 15.56 -12.72
N LEU A 29 -3.91 16.28 -11.63
CA LEU A 29 -4.07 17.75 -11.66
C LEU A 29 -2.79 18.45 -12.12
N ASN A 30 -1.63 17.95 -11.68
CA ASN A 30 -0.31 18.46 -12.09
C ASN A 30 0.16 17.94 -13.48
N LYS A 31 -0.65 17.12 -14.16
CA LYS A 31 -0.37 16.52 -15.48
C LYS A 31 0.95 15.74 -15.57
N ASP A 32 1.47 15.23 -14.45
CA ASP A 32 2.71 14.45 -14.43
C ASP A 32 2.41 12.96 -14.67
N LYS A 33 2.36 12.59 -15.96
CA LYS A 33 2.03 11.23 -16.41
C LYS A 33 2.99 10.15 -15.93
N LYS A 34 4.26 10.49 -15.66
CA LYS A 34 5.24 9.53 -15.15
C LYS A 34 4.91 9.17 -13.70
N LYS A 35 4.60 10.18 -12.89
CA LYS A 35 4.18 9.97 -11.51
C LYS A 35 2.84 9.23 -11.42
N GLU A 36 1.91 9.57 -12.30
CA GLU A 36 0.58 8.95 -12.35
C GLU A 36 0.73 7.44 -12.60
N LYS A 37 1.48 7.08 -13.63
CA LYS A 37 1.74 5.68 -13.98
C LYS A 37 2.39 4.92 -12.83
N LYS A 38 3.39 5.49 -12.16
CA LYS A 38 4.09 4.82 -11.05
C LYS A 38 3.17 4.59 -9.83
N LEU A 39 2.28 5.53 -9.54
CA LEU A 39 1.28 5.38 -8.48
C LEU A 39 0.21 4.34 -8.84
N GLN A 40 -0.21 4.29 -10.10
CA GLN A 40 -1.10 3.24 -10.61
C GLN A 40 -0.42 1.86 -10.50
N GLU A 41 0.85 1.75 -10.86
CA GLU A 41 1.62 0.52 -10.76
C GLU A 41 1.71 -0.03 -9.32
N LEU A 42 1.85 0.87 -8.34
CA LEU A 42 1.79 0.52 -6.92
C LEU A 42 0.37 0.10 -6.50
N HIS A 43 -0.65 0.84 -6.94
CA HIS A 43 -2.04 0.54 -6.65
C HIS A 43 -2.43 -0.87 -7.16
N GLU A 44 -2.04 -1.21 -8.39
CA GLU A 44 -2.22 -2.54 -8.97
C GLU A 44 -1.51 -3.64 -8.18
N TYR A 45 -0.27 -3.39 -7.77
CA TYR A 45 0.50 -4.35 -6.97
C TYR A 45 -0.21 -4.66 -5.64
N LEU A 46 -0.71 -3.64 -4.94
CA LEU A 46 -1.42 -3.82 -3.67
C LEU A 46 -2.77 -4.53 -3.88
N ALA A 47 -3.49 -4.24 -4.97
CA ALA A 47 -4.73 -4.91 -5.32
C ALA A 47 -4.55 -6.42 -5.63
N GLY A 48 -3.33 -6.86 -5.92
CA GLY A 48 -3.00 -8.28 -6.10
C GLY A 48 -3.16 -9.11 -4.82
N TYR A 49 -3.07 -8.47 -3.65
CA TYR A 49 -3.28 -9.13 -2.36
C TYR A 49 -4.77 -9.22 -2.06
N LYS A 50 -5.27 -10.45 -1.86
CA LYS A 50 -6.69 -10.74 -1.62
C LYS A 50 -7.12 -10.41 -0.19
N ILE A 51 -6.81 -9.21 0.27
CA ILE A 51 -7.15 -8.72 1.61
C ILE A 51 -8.42 -7.88 1.50
N ASN A 52 -9.51 -8.31 2.15
CA ASN A 52 -10.75 -7.54 2.11
C ASN A 52 -10.69 -6.38 3.11
N VAL A 53 -10.35 -5.21 2.60
CA VAL A 53 -10.36 -3.93 3.33
C VAL A 53 -11.73 -3.26 3.34
N GLY A 54 -12.68 -3.80 2.57
CA GLY A 54 -14.09 -3.41 2.57
C GLY A 54 -14.86 -3.96 3.79
N GLY A 55 -15.98 -3.33 4.13
CA GLY A 55 -16.80 -3.71 5.28
C GLY A 55 -16.33 -3.09 6.60
N SER A 56 -16.73 -3.68 7.73
CA SER A 56 -16.42 -3.12 9.05
C SER A 56 -14.90 -3.17 9.32
N PRO A 57 -14.24 -2.01 9.50
CA PRO A 57 -12.81 -1.94 9.80
C PRO A 57 -12.45 -2.63 11.13
N SER A 58 -13.42 -2.85 12.02
CA SER A 58 -13.24 -3.54 13.31
C SER A 58 -13.15 -5.07 13.20
N GLY A 59 -13.35 -5.66 12.02
CA GLY A 59 -13.32 -7.10 11.84
C GLY A 59 -11.90 -7.67 11.84
N ALA A 60 -11.68 -8.77 12.57
CA ALA A 60 -10.45 -9.54 12.47
C ALA A 60 -10.23 -10.03 11.01
N LEU A 61 -8.96 -10.15 10.61
CA LEU A 61 -8.60 -10.83 9.38
C LEU A 61 -8.90 -12.32 9.52
N SER A 62 -9.46 -12.94 8.48
CA SER A 62 -9.47 -14.39 8.33
C SER A 62 -8.04 -14.93 8.19
N ASP A 63 -7.82 -16.22 8.42
CA ASP A 63 -6.48 -16.81 8.35
C ASP A 63 -5.86 -16.68 6.95
N ARG A 64 -6.68 -16.72 5.91
CA ARG A 64 -6.26 -16.41 4.53
C ARG A 64 -5.78 -14.96 4.40
N GLU A 65 -6.55 -14.00 4.90
CA GLU A 65 -6.17 -12.58 4.84
C GLU A 65 -4.93 -12.27 5.70
N LYS A 66 -4.74 -12.97 6.84
CA LYS A 66 -3.52 -12.88 7.64
C LYS A 66 -2.29 -13.37 6.86
N ALA A 67 -2.43 -14.46 6.11
CA ALA A 67 -1.35 -14.99 5.28
C ALA A 67 -0.98 -14.00 4.15
N GLU A 68 -1.97 -13.47 3.44
CA GLU A 68 -1.76 -12.44 2.41
C GLU A 68 -1.11 -11.17 2.99
N TYR A 69 -1.60 -10.70 4.15
CA TYR A 69 -1.00 -9.56 4.84
C TYR A 69 0.44 -9.83 5.28
N SER A 70 0.73 -11.02 5.80
CA SER A 70 2.09 -11.40 6.21
C SER A 70 3.05 -11.44 5.03
N ARG A 71 2.57 -11.91 3.87
CA ARG A 71 3.32 -11.86 2.61
C ARG A 71 3.58 -10.42 2.18
N LEU A 72 2.54 -9.59 2.10
CA LEU A 72 2.67 -8.17 1.77
C LEU A 72 3.66 -7.46 2.71
N ALA A 73 3.52 -7.64 4.02
CA ALA A 73 4.41 -7.02 5.01
C ALA A 73 5.87 -7.47 4.85
N THR A 74 6.10 -8.73 4.48
CA THR A 74 7.43 -9.27 4.22
C THR A 74 8.03 -8.64 2.96
N GLU A 75 7.27 -8.58 1.86
CA GLU A 75 7.73 -7.97 0.60
C GLU A 75 8.03 -6.48 0.77
N LEU A 76 7.15 -5.73 1.46
CA LEU A 76 7.40 -4.32 1.79
C LEU A 76 8.67 -4.15 2.63
N ARG A 77 8.86 -4.97 3.68
CA ARG A 77 10.07 -4.88 4.51
C ARG A 77 11.34 -5.17 3.71
N ASN A 78 11.31 -6.16 2.83
CA ASN A 78 12.46 -6.54 2.01
C ASN A 78 12.87 -5.46 0.99
N THR A 79 11.94 -4.59 0.59
CA THR A 79 12.22 -3.45 -0.31
C THR A 79 12.49 -2.15 0.44
N GLY A 80 12.61 -2.20 1.78
CA GLY A 80 12.86 -1.03 2.61
C GLY A 80 11.65 -0.08 2.70
N TRP A 81 10.44 -0.61 2.52
CA TRP A 81 9.19 0.07 2.87
C TRP A 81 8.82 -0.21 4.32
N SER A 82 8.61 0.86 5.09
CA SER A 82 7.90 0.79 6.37
C SER A 82 6.43 1.15 6.15
N LEU A 83 5.52 0.48 6.86
CA LEU A 83 4.07 0.79 6.84
C LEU A 83 3.72 2.21 7.33
N GLY A 84 4.70 2.97 7.84
CA GLY A 84 4.61 4.43 7.92
C GLY A 84 4.82 5.00 6.53
N ILE A 85 3.74 5.12 5.75
CA ILE A 85 3.75 5.69 4.39
C ILE A 85 3.95 7.21 4.51
N GLY A 86 5.13 7.61 4.92
CA GLY A 86 5.64 8.95 4.66
C GLY A 86 6.17 8.94 3.25
N TYR A 87 5.56 9.74 2.37
CA TYR A 87 6.17 10.08 1.09
C TYR A 87 7.60 10.53 1.38
N SER A 88 8.60 9.74 0.96
CA SER A 88 9.96 10.27 0.93
C SER A 88 9.91 11.51 0.06
N SER A 89 10.47 12.62 0.54
CA SER A 89 10.62 13.86 -0.23
C SER A 89 11.34 13.64 -1.56
N ASP A 90 12.06 12.52 -1.70
CA ASP A 90 12.64 12.04 -2.94
C ASP A 90 11.70 11.08 -3.71
N TRP A 91 11.28 11.53 -4.88
CA TRP A 91 10.48 10.77 -5.85
C TRP A 91 11.27 9.62 -6.49
N GLN A 92 12.58 9.76 -6.69
CA GLN A 92 13.39 8.73 -7.32
C GLN A 92 13.53 7.52 -6.41
N ALA A 93 13.79 7.74 -5.12
CA ALA A 93 13.75 6.69 -4.11
C ALA A 93 12.38 5.97 -4.06
N PHE A 94 11.27 6.72 -4.14
CA PHE A 94 9.93 6.12 -4.21
C PHE A 94 9.78 5.24 -5.45
N SER A 95 10.07 5.76 -6.64
CA SER A 95 9.95 5.04 -7.90
C SER A 95 10.77 3.75 -7.91
N ASN A 96 12.02 3.81 -7.49
CA ASN A 96 12.91 2.65 -7.44
C ASN A 96 12.34 1.55 -6.54
N LYS A 97 11.76 1.91 -5.39
CA LYS A 97 11.18 0.91 -4.49
C LYS A 97 9.92 0.26 -5.09
N VAL A 98 9.09 1.01 -5.82
CA VAL A 98 7.95 0.45 -6.57
C VAL A 98 8.43 -0.51 -7.66
N ASP A 99 9.53 -0.17 -8.35
CA ASP A 99 10.14 -1.05 -9.36
C ASP A 99 10.66 -2.36 -8.75
N ILE A 100 11.31 -2.29 -7.58
CA ILE A 100 11.76 -3.48 -6.84
C ILE A 100 10.56 -4.33 -6.42
N LEU A 101 9.50 -3.73 -5.86
CA LEU A 101 8.29 -4.46 -5.46
C LEU A 101 7.69 -5.23 -6.64
N ARG A 102 7.57 -4.59 -7.80
CA ARG A 102 7.06 -5.24 -9.02
C ARG A 102 8.02 -6.27 -9.60
N GLY A 103 9.33 -6.05 -9.50
CA GLY A 103 10.35 -6.99 -9.97
C GLY A 103 10.49 -8.24 -9.10
N HIS A 104 10.22 -8.13 -7.80
CA HIS A 104 10.16 -9.27 -6.87
C HIS A 104 8.83 -10.03 -6.93
N SER A 105 7.77 -9.38 -7.44
CA SER A 105 6.46 -9.99 -7.62
C SER A 105 6.42 -10.85 -8.89
N THR A 106 7.17 -11.93 -8.93
CA THR A 106 6.82 -13.07 -9.78
C THR A 106 5.51 -13.65 -9.26
N HIS A 107 4.39 -13.11 -9.75
CA HIS A 107 3.11 -13.80 -9.77
C HIS A 107 3.24 -14.97 -10.76
N GLN A 108 3.82 -16.06 -10.28
CA GLN A 108 3.63 -17.40 -10.83
C GLN A 108 2.78 -18.21 -9.86
#